data_AF-A0A2P8VSX9-F1
#
_entry.id   AF-A0A2P8VSX9-F1
#
_cell.length_a   1.000
_cell.length_b   1.000
_cell.length_c   1.000
_cell.angle_alpha   90.00
_cell.angle_beta   90.00
_cell.angle_gamma   90.00
#
_symmetry.space_group_name_H-M   'P 1'
#
loop_
_entity.id
_entity.type
_entity.pdbx_description
1 polymer ?
#
loop_
_entity_poly.entity_id
_entity_poly.type
_entity_poly.pdbx_seq_one_letter_code
_entity_poly.pdbx_strand_id
1 'polypeptide(L)'
;MIYPFLTSPFGLAWDPKDLISQSQIKVPTEITDSHIFRNGIPKVRKPDILISPIENKKNIVIIEEKDYQSNIDKLNNYRIQLAEHQALYECIWGVISDGEKWLIKRNLETFNQFNSLEELYRGVSDLRHCIGKEKVIKRLVEYGTTDLVIIIPTFGINQNILSFQSDISSFDFYFKIPVIVAGVESGEMTPVGKGAEEFSNLSEALRIYPDLDPDKNTKRFTWAMKETRAGNITRLRFETWAAYDLYSD
;
A
#
# COMPACT_ATOMS: atom_id res chain seq x y z
N MET A 1 -16.71 -10.20 14.80
CA MET A 1 -15.42 -10.28 15.52
C MET A 1 -14.53 -9.07 15.24
N ILE A 2 -14.62 -8.48 14.05
CA ILE A 2 -13.72 -7.41 13.59
C ILE A 2 -14.04 -6.01 14.11
N TYR A 3 -15.25 -5.80 14.65
CA TYR A 3 -15.76 -4.49 15.06
C TYR A 3 -14.82 -3.68 16.00
N PRO A 4 -14.15 -4.29 17.00
CA PRO A 4 -13.19 -3.57 17.84
C PRO A 4 -12.00 -3.00 17.04
N PHE A 5 -11.53 -3.71 16.01
CA PHE A 5 -10.46 -3.21 15.16
C PHE A 5 -10.93 -2.04 14.28
N LEU A 6 -12.17 -2.07 13.81
CA LEU A 6 -12.73 -0.98 12.99
C LEU A 6 -12.86 0.32 13.78
N THR A 7 -13.29 0.23 15.04
CA THR A 7 -13.65 1.39 15.88
C THR A 7 -12.52 1.87 16.79
N SER A 8 -11.54 1.02 17.10
CA SER A 8 -10.44 1.39 17.98
C SER A 8 -9.58 2.52 17.40
N PRO A 9 -9.14 3.49 18.24
CA PRO A 9 -8.16 4.51 17.85
C PRO A 9 -6.78 3.92 17.54
N PHE A 10 -6.54 2.65 17.85
CA PHE A 10 -5.33 1.88 17.47
C PHE A 10 -5.56 1.00 16.22
N GLY A 11 -6.81 0.86 15.76
CA GLY A 11 -7.21 0.19 14.52
C GLY A 11 -7.56 1.20 13.43
N LEU A 12 -8.76 1.15 12.86
CA LEU A 12 -9.16 2.06 11.75
C LEU A 12 -9.83 3.37 12.20
N ALA A 13 -10.14 3.50 13.50
CA ALA A 13 -10.70 4.69 14.12
C ALA A 13 -12.00 5.21 13.48
N TRP A 14 -12.85 4.31 12.98
CA TRP A 14 -14.20 4.66 12.51
C TRP A 14 -15.14 4.88 13.70
N ASP A 15 -16.09 5.82 13.60
CA ASP A 15 -17.11 5.93 14.63
C ASP A 15 -18.11 4.78 14.47
N PRO A 16 -18.65 4.21 15.56
CA PRO A 16 -19.72 3.22 15.51
C PRO A 16 -20.90 3.62 14.62
N LYS A 17 -21.23 4.92 14.59
CA LYS A 17 -22.32 5.49 13.79
C LYS A 17 -22.07 5.41 12.27
N ASP A 18 -20.81 5.32 11.86
CA ASP A 18 -20.39 5.24 10.45
C ASP A 18 -20.40 3.78 9.94
N LEU A 19 -20.61 2.81 10.83
CA LEU A 19 -20.64 1.38 10.53
C LEU A 19 -22.09 0.88 10.46
N ILE A 20 -22.57 0.67 9.24
CA ILE A 20 -23.91 0.15 8.98
C ILE A 20 -23.84 -1.36 8.84
N SER A 21 -24.11 -2.06 9.93
CA SER A 21 -24.21 -3.52 9.91
C SER A 21 -25.37 -3.96 9.04
N GLN A 22 -25.17 -5.00 8.24
CA GLN A 22 -26.27 -5.78 7.67
C GLN A 22 -27.21 -4.91 6.80
N SER A 23 -26.63 -3.91 6.12
CA SER A 23 -27.36 -2.99 5.24
C SER A 23 -28.01 -3.74 4.10
N GLN A 24 -29.18 -3.31 3.62
CA GLN A 24 -29.90 -3.98 2.54
C GLN A 24 -29.94 -3.11 1.30
N ILE A 25 -29.59 -3.68 0.15
CA ILE A 25 -29.78 -3.05 -1.14
C ILE A 25 -30.63 -3.94 -2.05
N LYS A 26 -31.59 -3.32 -2.73
CA LYS A 26 -32.36 -4.00 -3.77
C LYS A 26 -31.51 -4.08 -5.02
N VAL A 27 -31.41 -5.27 -5.59
CA VAL A 27 -30.77 -5.48 -6.89
C VAL A 27 -31.64 -4.77 -7.95
N PRO A 28 -31.09 -3.81 -8.73
CA PRO A 28 -31.84 -3.14 -9.78
C PRO A 28 -32.48 -4.14 -10.75
N THR A 29 -33.69 -3.84 -11.22
CA THR A 29 -34.42 -4.72 -12.13
C THR A 29 -33.75 -4.82 -13.50
N GLU A 30 -32.95 -3.83 -13.88
CA GLU A 30 -32.31 -3.72 -15.18
C GLU A 30 -31.06 -4.62 -15.30
N ILE A 31 -30.54 -5.13 -14.18
CA ILE A 31 -29.36 -6.00 -14.17
C ILE A 31 -29.71 -7.49 -14.06
N THR A 32 -30.98 -7.88 -14.11
CA THR A 32 -31.39 -9.30 -14.07
C THR A 32 -30.86 -10.12 -15.25
N ASP A 33 -30.55 -9.48 -16.38
CA ASP A 33 -29.97 -10.12 -17.57
C ASP A 33 -28.44 -10.07 -17.59
N SER A 34 -27.82 -9.38 -16.64
CA SER A 34 -26.36 -9.27 -16.50
C SER A 34 -25.73 -10.65 -16.27
N HIS A 35 -24.64 -10.94 -16.97
CA HIS A 35 -23.88 -12.17 -16.78
C HIS A 35 -23.41 -12.41 -15.33
N ILE A 36 -23.29 -11.35 -14.53
CA ILE A 36 -22.83 -11.41 -13.13
C ILE A 36 -24.01 -11.68 -12.17
N PHE A 37 -25.21 -11.20 -12.50
CA PHE A 37 -26.39 -11.25 -11.62
C PHE A 37 -27.52 -12.14 -12.12
N ARG A 38 -27.32 -12.83 -13.26
CA ARG A 38 -28.29 -13.75 -13.89
C ARG A 38 -28.80 -14.75 -12.87
N ASN A 39 -30.14 -14.84 -12.75
CA ASN A 39 -30.84 -15.72 -11.82
C ASN A 39 -30.52 -15.49 -10.33
N GLY A 40 -29.94 -14.34 -9.97
CA GLY A 40 -29.54 -14.00 -8.61
C GLY A 40 -30.72 -13.74 -7.66
N ILE A 41 -31.50 -14.78 -7.35
CA ILE A 41 -32.32 -14.82 -6.14
C ILE A 41 -31.32 -14.97 -4.98
N PRO A 42 -31.24 -14.05 -4.00
CA PRO A 42 -32.26 -13.07 -3.58
C PRO A 42 -32.25 -11.68 -4.25
N LYS A 43 -33.45 -11.08 -4.38
CA LYS A 43 -33.66 -9.68 -4.83
C LYS A 43 -33.03 -8.60 -3.92
N VAL A 44 -32.52 -9.00 -2.76
CA VAL A 44 -31.90 -8.14 -1.76
C VAL A 44 -30.54 -8.72 -1.42
N ARG A 45 -29.52 -7.85 -1.44
CA ARG A 45 -28.15 -8.17 -1.00
C ARG A 45 -27.83 -7.47 0.31
N LYS A 46 -26.94 -8.08 1.08
CA LYS A 46 -26.73 -7.73 2.48
C LYS A 46 -25.27 -7.97 2.90
N PRO A 47 -24.37 -6.99 2.74
CA PRO A 47 -23.02 -7.09 3.29
C PRO A 47 -23.06 -7.13 4.82
N ASP A 48 -22.04 -7.73 5.42
CA ASP A 48 -21.97 -7.85 6.88
C ASP A 48 -21.80 -6.48 7.54
N ILE A 49 -20.87 -5.67 7.02
CA ILE A 49 -20.67 -4.28 7.45
C ILE A 49 -20.43 -3.39 6.22
N LEU A 50 -21.10 -2.25 6.19
CA LEU A 50 -20.80 -1.15 5.29
C LEU A 50 -20.21 0.02 6.11
N ILE A 51 -19.07 0.54 5.68
CA ILE A 51 -18.54 1.80 6.20
C ILE A 51 -19.06 2.95 5.33
N SER A 52 -19.92 3.79 5.91
CA SER A 52 -20.52 4.94 5.23
C SER A 52 -20.65 6.11 6.22
N PRO A 53 -19.72 7.08 6.19
CA PRO A 53 -19.72 8.22 7.10
C PRO A 53 -20.99 9.04 6.95
N ILE A 54 -21.67 9.31 8.06
CA ILE A 54 -22.97 10.01 8.07
C ILE A 54 -22.87 11.40 7.42
N GLU A 55 -21.74 12.07 7.64
CA GLU A 55 -21.49 13.44 7.20
C GLU A 55 -21.41 13.58 5.68
N ASN A 56 -20.91 12.55 4.97
CA ASN A 56 -20.63 12.61 3.54
C ASN A 56 -21.52 11.68 2.71
N LYS A 57 -22.28 10.77 3.35
CA LYS A 57 -23.20 9.81 2.70
C LYS A 57 -22.56 9.02 1.54
N LYS A 58 -21.25 8.80 1.61
CA LYS A 58 -20.49 8.06 0.60
C LYS A 58 -20.09 6.71 1.18
N ASN A 59 -20.41 5.65 0.44
CA ASN A 59 -19.98 4.30 0.79
C ASN A 59 -18.48 4.17 0.55
N ILE A 60 -17.74 3.68 1.54
CA ILE A 60 -16.27 3.63 1.51
C ILE A 60 -15.78 2.19 1.35
N VAL A 61 -16.21 1.33 2.26
CA VAL A 61 -15.71 -0.05 2.40
C VAL A 61 -16.88 -0.99 2.60
N ILE A 62 -16.88 -2.09 1.87
CA ILE A 62 -17.68 -3.27 2.18
C ILE A 62 -16.83 -4.26 2.96
N ILE A 63 -17.39 -4.84 4.02
CA ILE A 63 -16.73 -5.91 4.77
C ILE A 63 -17.62 -7.15 4.82
N GLU A 64 -17.01 -8.27 4.48
CA GLU A 64 -17.55 -9.62 4.58
C GLU A 64 -16.86 -10.36 5.73
N GLU A 65 -17.61 -10.65 6.79
CA GLU A 65 -17.17 -11.51 7.88
C GLU A 65 -17.44 -12.97 7.52
N LYS A 66 -16.49 -13.85 7.82
CA LYS A 66 -16.57 -15.28 7.53
C LYS A 66 -16.16 -16.08 8.76
N ASP A 67 -16.52 -17.36 8.76
CA ASP A 67 -16.03 -18.28 9.78
C ASP A 67 -14.52 -18.48 9.62
N TYR A 68 -13.88 -18.94 10.70
CA TYR A 68 -12.45 -19.23 10.74
C TYR A 68 -12.02 -20.09 9.53
N GLN A 69 -11.00 -19.61 8.81
CA GLN A 69 -10.39 -20.32 7.70
C GLN A 69 -9.02 -20.86 8.11
N SER A 70 -8.64 -22.00 7.54
CA SER A 70 -7.31 -22.57 7.81
C SER A 70 -6.17 -21.78 7.15
N ASN A 71 -6.45 -21.03 6.09
CA ASN A 71 -5.49 -20.19 5.37
C ASN A 71 -6.20 -19.05 4.63
N ILE A 72 -5.42 -18.09 4.13
CA ILE A 72 -5.95 -16.89 3.46
C ILE A 72 -6.54 -17.17 2.08
N ASP A 73 -6.04 -18.21 1.38
CA ASP A 73 -6.56 -18.59 0.05
C ASP A 73 -8.03 -18.99 0.11
N LYS A 74 -8.45 -19.63 1.21
CA LYS A 74 -9.87 -19.95 1.44
C LYS A 74 -10.74 -18.72 1.60
N LEU A 75 -10.24 -17.62 2.19
CA LEU A 75 -10.98 -16.35 2.23
C LEU A 75 -11.18 -15.79 0.81
N ASN A 76 -10.22 -15.98 -0.08
CA ASN A 76 -10.31 -15.50 -1.46
C ASN A 76 -11.39 -16.22 -2.29
N ASN A 77 -11.96 -17.34 -1.81
CA ASN A 77 -13.13 -17.96 -2.43
C ASN A 77 -14.38 -17.07 -2.37
N TYR A 78 -14.46 -16.17 -1.38
CA TYR A 78 -15.56 -15.23 -1.21
C TYR A 78 -15.39 -13.94 -2.03
N ARG A 79 -14.35 -13.82 -2.87
CA ARG A 79 -14.06 -12.60 -3.64
C ARG A 79 -15.19 -12.17 -4.57
N ILE A 80 -15.96 -13.12 -5.12
CA ILE A 80 -17.08 -12.81 -6.03
C ILE A 80 -18.23 -12.19 -5.24
N GLN A 81 -18.53 -12.72 -4.05
CA GLN A 81 -19.54 -12.13 -3.16
C GLN A 81 -19.15 -10.70 -2.77
N LEU A 82 -17.90 -10.48 -2.40
CA LEU A 82 -17.41 -9.14 -2.08
C LEU A 82 -17.50 -8.20 -3.28
N ALA A 83 -17.04 -8.63 -4.46
CA ALA A 83 -17.08 -7.83 -5.69
C ALA A 83 -18.52 -7.44 -6.06
N GLU A 84 -19.48 -8.34 -5.87
CA GLU A 84 -20.90 -8.06 -6.06
C GLU A 84 -21.38 -6.92 -5.17
N HIS A 85 -21.08 -6.99 -3.87
CA HIS A 85 -21.44 -5.94 -2.92
C HIS A 85 -20.69 -4.62 -3.20
N GLN A 86 -19.41 -4.68 -3.56
CA GLN A 86 -18.65 -3.49 -3.96
C GLN A 86 -19.28 -2.80 -5.16
N ALA A 87 -19.71 -3.56 -6.17
CA ALA A 87 -20.40 -3.00 -7.34
C ALA A 87 -21.75 -2.39 -6.98
N LEU A 88 -22.57 -3.08 -6.18
CA LEU A 88 -23.90 -2.61 -5.79
C LEU A 88 -23.87 -1.34 -4.91
N TYR A 89 -22.87 -1.23 -4.04
CA TYR A 89 -22.71 -0.09 -3.13
C TYR A 89 -21.75 0.98 -3.65
N GLU A 90 -21.20 0.80 -4.85
CA GLU A 90 -20.20 1.69 -5.46
C GLU A 90 -18.96 1.92 -4.58
N CYS A 91 -18.53 0.86 -3.87
CA CYS A 91 -17.35 0.87 -3.00
C CYS A 91 -16.11 0.40 -3.74
N ILE A 92 -15.08 1.25 -3.76
CA ILE A 92 -13.75 0.89 -4.29
C ILE A 92 -13.07 -0.13 -3.37
N TRP A 93 -13.24 -0.02 -2.06
CA TRP A 93 -12.56 -0.87 -1.09
C TRP A 93 -13.47 -1.99 -0.60
N GLY A 94 -12.87 -3.15 -0.41
CA GLY A 94 -13.52 -4.33 0.13
C GLY A 94 -12.60 -5.08 1.10
N VAL A 95 -13.17 -5.72 2.10
CA VAL A 95 -12.45 -6.55 3.07
C VAL A 95 -13.17 -7.88 3.23
N ILE A 96 -12.40 -8.98 3.23
CA ILE A 96 -12.87 -10.30 3.65
C ILE A 96 -12.06 -10.70 4.87
N SER A 97 -12.71 -11.06 5.97
CA SER A 97 -12.01 -11.45 7.19
C SER A 97 -12.73 -12.54 7.95
N ASP A 98 -11.96 -13.42 8.59
CA ASP A 98 -12.44 -14.37 9.60
C ASP A 98 -12.16 -13.92 11.05
N GLY A 99 -11.73 -12.67 11.23
CA GLY A 99 -11.25 -12.14 12.50
C GLY A 99 -9.73 -12.21 12.66
N GLU A 100 -9.09 -13.29 12.18
CA GLU A 100 -7.64 -13.49 12.27
C GLU A 100 -6.91 -13.10 10.99
N LYS A 101 -7.45 -13.52 9.86
CA LYS A 101 -6.93 -13.26 8.52
C LYS A 101 -7.74 -12.17 7.87
N TRP A 102 -7.05 -11.34 7.10
CA TRP A 102 -7.64 -10.16 6.47
C TRP A 102 -7.16 -10.06 5.04
N LEU A 103 -8.11 -10.08 4.11
CA LEU A 103 -7.86 -9.89 2.69
C LEU A 103 -8.43 -8.55 2.26
N ILE A 104 -7.55 -7.62 1.88
CA ILE A 104 -7.91 -6.25 1.50
C ILE A 104 -7.96 -6.18 -0.01
N LYS A 105 -9.12 -5.77 -0.52
CA LYS A 105 -9.40 -5.67 -1.95
C LYS A 105 -9.58 -4.21 -2.34
N ARG A 106 -9.01 -3.86 -3.49
CA ARG A 106 -9.28 -2.60 -4.19
C ARG A 106 -9.86 -2.98 -5.54
N ASN A 107 -11.12 -2.62 -5.78
CA ASN A 107 -11.91 -3.14 -6.87
C ASN A 107 -11.90 -4.69 -6.84
N LEU A 108 -11.36 -5.34 -7.86
CA LEU A 108 -11.31 -6.81 -7.99
C LEU A 108 -9.95 -7.41 -7.59
N GLU A 109 -8.97 -6.58 -7.27
CA GLU A 109 -7.59 -7.00 -7.02
C GLU A 109 -7.29 -7.08 -5.53
N THR A 110 -6.45 -8.04 -5.16
CA THR A 110 -5.89 -8.08 -3.80
C THR A 110 -4.85 -6.99 -3.67
N PHE A 111 -5.14 -6.00 -2.82
CA PHE A 111 -4.23 -4.92 -2.51
C PHE A 111 -3.24 -5.32 -1.42
N ASN A 112 -3.74 -5.96 -0.36
CA ASN A 112 -2.90 -6.43 0.74
C ASN A 112 -3.57 -7.62 1.45
N GLN A 113 -2.78 -8.38 2.21
CA GLN A 113 -3.26 -9.57 2.90
C GLN A 113 -2.49 -9.79 4.21
N PHE A 114 -3.18 -10.23 5.25
CA PHE A 114 -2.61 -10.50 6.57
C PHE A 114 -3.03 -11.89 7.02
N ASN A 115 -2.07 -12.74 7.37
CA ASN A 115 -2.30 -14.13 7.76
C ASN A 115 -2.65 -14.30 9.25
N SER A 116 -2.48 -13.24 10.04
CA SER A 116 -2.78 -13.20 11.47
C SER A 116 -3.10 -11.78 11.94
N LEU A 117 -3.71 -11.66 13.12
CA LEU A 117 -3.89 -10.38 13.80
C LEU A 117 -2.54 -9.68 14.07
N GLU A 118 -1.50 -10.44 14.38
CA GLU A 118 -0.18 -9.87 14.63
C GLU A 118 0.39 -9.17 13.38
N GLU A 119 0.30 -9.81 12.21
CA GLU A 119 0.68 -9.17 10.94
C GLU A 119 -0.17 -7.94 10.66
N LEU A 120 -1.48 -8.03 10.90
CA LEU A 120 -2.40 -6.90 10.74
C LEU A 120 -2.00 -5.70 11.61
N TYR A 121 -1.66 -5.93 12.88
CA TYR A 121 -1.24 -4.85 13.79
C TYR A 121 0.10 -4.25 13.36
N ARG A 122 1.05 -5.04 12.86
CA ARG A 122 2.32 -4.53 12.31
C ARG A 122 2.08 -3.68 11.05
N GLY A 123 1.11 -4.05 10.22
CA GLY A 123 0.72 -3.34 8.98
C GLY A 123 -0.42 -2.32 9.14
N VAL A 124 -0.85 -2.01 10.37
CA VAL A 124 -2.04 -1.17 10.59
C VAL A 124 -1.87 0.25 10.02
N SER A 125 -0.64 0.76 9.99
CA SER A 125 -0.33 2.06 9.39
C SER A 125 -0.69 2.08 7.91
N ASP A 126 -0.29 1.07 7.15
CA ASP A 126 -0.58 0.99 5.71
C ASP A 126 -2.07 0.83 5.47
N LEU A 127 -2.73 0.01 6.28
CA LEU A 127 -4.17 -0.17 6.20
C LEU A 127 -4.94 1.12 6.53
N ARG A 128 -4.48 1.92 7.50
CA ARG A 128 -5.03 3.25 7.81
C ARG A 128 -4.90 4.21 6.63
N HIS A 129 -3.78 4.18 5.91
CA HIS A 129 -3.64 4.97 4.69
C HIS A 129 -4.67 4.58 3.64
N CYS A 130 -5.04 3.30 3.56
CA CYS A 130 -6.03 2.85 2.59
C CYS A 130 -7.46 3.17 3.02
N ILE A 131 -7.87 2.70 4.20
CA ILE A 131 -9.29 2.66 4.62
C ILE A 131 -9.55 3.22 6.03
N GLY A 132 -8.55 3.84 6.67
CA GLY A 132 -8.72 4.49 7.98
C GLY A 132 -9.48 5.81 7.88
N LYS A 133 -10.31 6.11 8.89
CA LYS A 133 -11.21 7.28 8.89
C LYS A 133 -10.50 8.58 8.54
N GLU A 134 -9.45 8.94 9.28
CA GLU A 134 -8.74 10.20 9.09
C GLU A 134 -8.23 10.37 7.65
N LYS A 135 -7.58 9.33 7.10
CA LYS A 135 -6.96 9.40 5.78
C LYS A 135 -8.00 9.41 4.66
N VAL A 136 -9.06 8.62 4.80
CA VAL A 136 -10.18 8.62 3.84
C VAL A 136 -10.91 9.95 3.84
N ILE A 137 -11.29 10.48 5.02
CA ILE A 137 -12.03 11.75 5.12
C ILE A 137 -11.17 12.89 4.59
N LYS A 138 -9.87 12.94 4.94
CA LYS A 138 -8.94 13.91 4.38
C LYS A 138 -8.94 13.86 2.85
N ARG A 139 -8.81 12.67 2.24
CA ARG A 139 -8.83 12.55 0.77
C ARG A 139 -10.15 12.95 0.15
N LEU A 140 -11.26 12.64 0.81
CA LEU A 140 -12.58 13.00 0.31
C LEU A 140 -12.77 14.52 0.31
N VAL A 141 -12.30 15.21 1.35
CA VAL A 141 -12.35 16.68 1.46
C VAL A 141 -11.39 17.35 0.49
N GLU A 142 -10.14 16.87 0.38
CA GLU A 142 -9.09 17.52 -0.42
C GLU A 142 -9.21 17.20 -1.92
N TYR A 143 -9.58 15.98 -2.28
CA TYR A 143 -9.49 15.48 -3.66
C TYR A 143 -10.81 14.89 -4.20
N GLY A 144 -11.88 14.87 -3.40
CA GLY A 144 -13.18 14.31 -3.82
C GLY A 144 -13.20 12.78 -3.97
N THR A 145 -12.11 12.08 -3.59
CA THR A 145 -11.98 10.63 -3.76
C THR A 145 -11.75 9.91 -2.44
N THR A 146 -12.24 8.68 -2.37
CA THR A 146 -12.01 7.74 -1.25
C THR A 146 -10.91 6.75 -1.61
N ASP A 147 -10.51 6.73 -2.88
CA ASP A 147 -9.44 5.89 -3.39
C ASP A 147 -8.07 6.41 -2.95
N LEU A 148 -7.09 5.52 -2.94
CA LEU A 148 -5.71 5.88 -2.71
C LEU A 148 -5.03 6.15 -4.07
N VAL A 149 -4.68 7.41 -4.31
CA VAL A 149 -3.84 7.78 -5.45
C VAL A 149 -2.38 7.60 -5.02
N ILE A 150 -1.74 6.56 -5.54
CA ILE A 150 -0.31 6.35 -5.36
C ILE A 150 0.39 7.07 -6.51
N ILE A 151 0.95 8.24 -6.23
CA ILE A 151 1.79 8.95 -7.20
C ILE A 151 3.20 8.38 -7.06
N ILE A 152 3.58 7.52 -8.01
CA ILE A 152 4.94 7.05 -8.15
C ILE A 152 5.64 8.02 -9.10
N PRO A 153 6.58 8.86 -8.63
CA PRO A 153 7.34 9.72 -9.53
C PRO A 153 8.15 8.84 -10.48
N THR A 154 7.77 8.83 -11.76
CA THR A 154 8.40 8.04 -12.81
C THR A 154 9.64 8.74 -13.34
N PHE A 155 10.68 8.88 -12.53
CA PHE A 155 11.98 9.34 -13.02
C PHE A 155 12.69 8.19 -13.78
N GLY A 156 12.32 8.01 -15.05
CA GLY A 156 13.06 7.17 -16.01
C GLY A 156 12.53 5.75 -16.21
N ILE A 157 11.23 5.51 -16.14
CA ILE A 157 10.65 4.19 -16.45
C ILE A 157 10.60 4.00 -17.98
N ASN A 158 11.47 3.13 -18.51
CA ASN A 158 11.30 2.56 -19.85
C ASN A 158 10.00 1.73 -19.88
N GLN A 159 9.25 1.82 -20.98
CA GLN A 159 7.85 1.37 -21.17
C GLN A 159 7.55 -0.14 -20.96
N ASN A 160 8.47 -0.92 -20.39
CA ASN A 160 8.27 -2.34 -20.11
C ASN A 160 7.75 -2.63 -18.69
N ILE A 161 7.58 -1.62 -17.83
CA ILE A 161 6.99 -1.77 -16.48
C ILE A 161 5.49 -1.43 -16.52
N LEU A 162 4.72 -2.18 -17.32
CA LEU A 162 3.25 -2.22 -17.19
C LEU A 162 2.73 -3.59 -16.74
N SER A 163 3.63 -4.49 -16.33
CA SER A 163 3.27 -5.66 -15.53
C SER A 163 3.48 -5.33 -14.05
N PHE A 164 2.49 -4.72 -13.43
CA PHE A 164 2.38 -4.59 -11.97
C PHE A 164 2.09 -5.97 -11.35
N GLN A 165 3.08 -6.84 -11.37
CA GLN A 165 3.13 -8.06 -10.56
C GLN A 165 4.56 -8.22 -10.05
N SER A 166 4.66 -8.35 -8.72
CA SER A 166 5.87 -8.58 -7.91
C SER A 166 6.92 -7.45 -7.85
N ASP A 167 7.47 -7.25 -6.65
CA ASP A 167 8.68 -6.46 -6.34
C ASP A 167 8.55 -4.99 -5.88
N ILE A 168 7.47 -4.66 -5.16
CA ILE A 168 7.53 -3.53 -4.19
C ILE A 168 8.53 -3.83 -3.04
N SER A 169 8.93 -5.10 -2.86
CA SER A 169 9.86 -5.55 -1.82
C SER A 169 11.32 -5.10 -2.03
N SER A 170 11.76 -4.80 -3.26
CA SER A 170 13.17 -4.48 -3.53
C SER A 170 13.52 -3.02 -3.24
N PHE A 171 12.58 -2.10 -3.46
CA PHE A 171 12.81 -0.67 -3.23
C PHE A 171 12.68 -0.30 -1.75
N ASP A 172 11.70 -0.87 -1.04
CA ASP A 172 11.54 -0.72 0.42
C ASP A 172 12.71 -1.31 1.23
N PHE A 173 13.45 -2.25 0.64
CA PHE A 173 14.65 -2.83 1.25
C PHE A 173 15.77 -1.80 1.37
N TYR A 174 16.04 -1.00 0.33
CA TYR A 174 17.12 0.00 0.35
C TYR A 174 16.89 1.13 1.36
N PHE A 175 15.63 1.45 1.69
CA PHE A 175 15.29 2.45 2.69
C PHE A 175 15.61 2.05 4.14
N LYS A 176 16.12 0.84 4.37
CA LYS A 176 16.55 0.36 5.69
C LYS A 176 18.06 0.09 5.79
N ILE A 177 18.79 0.24 4.68
CA ILE A 177 20.21 -0.10 4.60
C ILE A 177 21.04 1.18 4.79
N PRO A 178 22.05 1.18 5.66
CA PRO A 178 22.98 2.29 5.80
C PRO A 178 23.58 2.71 4.46
N VAL A 179 23.73 4.02 4.26
CA VAL A 179 24.23 4.60 3.02
C VAL A 179 25.49 5.41 3.30
N ILE A 180 26.49 5.25 2.44
CA ILE A 180 27.66 6.13 2.38
C ILE A 180 27.62 6.89 1.06
N VAL A 181 27.81 8.21 1.13
CA VAL A 181 28.03 9.05 -0.04
C VAL A 181 29.48 9.52 0.01
N ALA A 182 30.28 9.16 -0.97
CA ALA A 182 31.70 9.48 -1.05
C ALA A 182 31.98 10.61 -2.05
N GLY A 183 33.03 11.38 -1.80
CA GLY A 183 33.38 12.58 -2.55
C GLY A 183 32.56 13.80 -2.17
N VAL A 184 32.09 13.85 -0.92
CA VAL A 184 31.28 14.94 -0.36
C VAL A 184 31.78 15.33 1.03
N GLU A 185 31.53 16.59 1.43
CA GLU A 185 31.80 17.12 2.77
C GLU A 185 30.82 18.26 3.10
N SER A 186 30.13 18.15 4.23
CA SER A 186 29.13 19.12 4.70
C SER A 186 28.00 19.39 3.68
N GLY A 187 27.53 18.34 3.00
CA GLY A 187 26.45 18.43 2.01
C GLY A 187 26.89 18.82 0.60
N GLU A 188 28.17 19.15 0.39
CA GLU A 188 28.70 19.65 -0.87
C GLU A 188 29.67 18.65 -1.50
N MET A 189 29.73 18.62 -2.84
CA MET A 189 30.69 17.77 -3.56
C MET A 189 32.10 18.35 -3.44
N THR A 190 33.08 17.49 -3.17
CA THR A 190 34.48 17.92 -3.14
C THR A 190 35.10 17.79 -4.53
N PRO A 191 35.92 18.77 -4.97
CA PRO A 191 36.49 18.77 -6.32
C PRO A 191 37.54 17.66 -6.53
N VAL A 192 38.05 17.08 -5.45
CA VAL A 192 39.08 16.04 -5.47
C VAL A 192 38.54 14.64 -5.15
N GLY A 193 37.22 14.49 -5.02
CA GLY A 193 36.60 13.19 -4.71
C GLY A 193 36.88 12.66 -3.31
N LYS A 194 37.40 13.49 -2.39
CA LYS A 194 37.66 13.11 -0.99
C LYS A 194 36.47 13.39 -0.09
N GLY A 195 36.48 12.78 1.10
CA GLY A 195 35.42 12.93 2.08
C GLY A 195 34.30 11.91 1.86
N ALA A 196 33.56 11.64 2.93
CA ALA A 196 32.39 10.80 2.89
C ALA A 196 31.42 11.18 4.00
N GLU A 197 30.14 11.03 3.73
CA GLU A 197 29.07 11.18 4.70
C GLU A 197 28.31 9.86 4.85
N GLU A 198 28.07 9.47 6.09
CA GLU A 198 27.30 8.28 6.43
C GLU A 198 25.88 8.65 6.86
N PHE A 199 24.92 7.89 6.37
CA PHE A 199 23.50 8.03 6.64
C PHE A 199 22.94 6.73 7.17
N SER A 200 21.95 6.82 8.06
CA SER A 200 21.33 5.62 8.61
C SER A 200 20.55 4.84 7.54
N ASN A 201 20.10 5.51 6.47
CA ASN A 201 19.43 4.91 5.33
C ASN A 201 19.34 5.85 4.11
N LEU A 202 18.83 5.31 2.99
CA LEU A 202 18.65 6.05 1.74
C LEU A 202 17.69 7.26 1.86
N SER A 203 16.68 7.19 2.74
CA SER A 203 15.74 8.32 2.91
C SER A 203 16.44 9.56 3.46
N GLU A 204 17.37 9.37 4.39
CA GLU A 204 18.14 10.49 4.96
C GLU A 204 19.13 11.06 3.96
N ALA A 205 19.84 10.20 3.22
CA ALA A 205 20.77 10.64 2.18
C ALA A 205 20.05 11.45 1.08
N LEU A 206 18.86 11.02 0.65
CA LEU A 206 18.06 11.71 -0.37
C LEU A 206 17.59 13.11 0.04
N ARG A 207 17.57 13.45 1.34
CA ARG A 207 17.25 14.82 1.78
C ARG A 207 18.35 15.82 1.43
N ILE A 208 19.60 15.36 1.35
CA ILE A 208 20.76 16.18 1.02
C ILE A 208 21.12 16.01 -0.47
N TYR A 209 21.04 14.77 -0.96
CA TYR A 209 21.41 14.38 -2.33
C TYR A 209 20.20 13.77 -3.06
N PRO A 210 19.26 14.60 -3.57
CA PRO A 210 17.97 14.12 -4.09
C PRO A 210 18.05 13.31 -5.40
N ASP A 211 19.22 13.24 -6.03
CA ASP A 211 19.48 12.52 -7.28
C ASP A 211 20.33 11.26 -7.09
N LEU A 212 20.41 10.70 -5.87
CA LEU A 212 20.95 9.36 -5.68
C LEU A 212 19.98 8.32 -6.23
N ASP A 213 20.50 7.36 -7.00
CA ASP A 213 19.70 6.26 -7.55
C ASP A 213 20.47 4.93 -7.44
N PRO A 214 19.97 3.95 -6.66
CA PRO A 214 20.70 2.71 -6.43
C PRO A 214 21.05 1.92 -7.68
N ASP A 215 20.26 2.05 -8.75
CA ASP A 215 20.33 1.15 -9.90
C ASP A 215 20.90 1.82 -11.16
N LYS A 216 21.22 3.12 -11.12
CA LYS A 216 21.82 3.82 -12.26
C LYS A 216 22.74 4.97 -11.87
N ASN A 217 23.65 5.31 -12.79
CA ASN A 217 24.45 6.53 -12.69
C ASN A 217 23.58 7.77 -12.90
N THR A 218 23.90 8.84 -12.18
CA THR A 218 23.31 10.16 -12.36
C THR A 218 24.36 11.17 -12.79
N LYS A 219 23.97 12.44 -12.92
CA LYS A 219 24.91 13.50 -13.32
C LYS A 219 26.02 13.71 -12.28
N ARG A 220 25.69 13.50 -10.99
CA ARG A 220 26.60 13.76 -9.88
C ARG A 220 27.22 12.49 -9.30
N PHE A 221 26.48 11.38 -9.33
CA PHE A 221 26.86 10.17 -8.62
C PHE A 221 26.84 8.91 -9.51
N THR A 222 27.61 7.92 -9.11
CA THR A 222 27.49 6.55 -9.63
C THR A 222 26.21 5.87 -9.13
N TRP A 223 25.88 4.73 -9.73
CA TRP A 223 24.96 3.75 -9.14
C TRP A 223 25.46 3.27 -7.76
N ALA A 224 24.58 2.65 -6.96
CA ALA A 224 24.96 2.16 -5.64
C ALA A 224 25.79 0.87 -5.72
N MET A 225 27.03 0.96 -5.24
CA MET A 225 27.83 -0.22 -4.96
C MET A 225 27.29 -0.90 -3.69
N LYS A 226 27.12 -2.22 -3.75
CA LYS A 226 26.48 -3.02 -2.69
C LYS A 226 27.55 -3.75 -1.89
N GLU A 227 27.71 -3.40 -0.62
CA GLU A 227 28.53 -4.18 0.31
C GLU A 227 27.70 -5.37 0.81
N THR A 228 28.19 -6.59 0.60
CA THR A 228 27.49 -7.81 1.02
C THR A 228 28.28 -8.57 2.07
N ARG A 229 27.61 -8.99 3.15
CA ARG A 229 28.17 -9.88 4.18
C ARG A 229 27.26 -11.08 4.37
N ALA A 230 27.82 -12.29 4.28
CA ALA A 230 27.08 -13.55 4.38
C ALA A 230 25.85 -13.62 3.43
N GLY A 231 25.99 -13.08 2.21
CA GLY A 231 24.93 -13.08 1.20
C GLY A 231 23.88 -11.97 1.36
N ASN A 232 23.93 -11.16 2.42
CA ASN A 232 23.01 -10.05 2.65
C ASN A 232 23.70 -8.71 2.36
N ILE A 233 22.98 -7.77 1.74
CA ILE A 233 23.46 -6.40 1.55
C ILE A 233 23.44 -5.70 2.91
N THR A 234 24.59 -5.21 3.35
CA THR A 234 24.75 -4.53 4.65
C THR A 234 24.90 -3.03 4.52
N ARG A 235 25.29 -2.53 3.33
CA ARG A 235 25.51 -1.11 3.09
C ARG A 235 25.44 -0.78 1.60
N LEU A 236 24.99 0.43 1.28
CA LEU A 236 25.06 1.01 -0.06
C LEU A 236 26.12 2.10 -0.07
N ARG A 237 26.91 2.17 -1.14
CA ARG A 237 27.88 3.25 -1.35
C ARG A 237 27.62 3.93 -2.69
N PHE A 238 27.45 5.24 -2.65
CA PHE A 238 27.42 6.12 -3.82
C PHE A 238 28.70 6.91 -3.87
N GLU A 239 29.23 7.15 -5.06
CA GLU A 239 30.45 7.93 -5.27
C GLU A 239 30.14 9.08 -6.21
N THR A 240 30.70 10.27 -5.96
CA THR A 240 30.78 11.27 -7.03
C THR A 240 31.69 10.76 -8.14
N TRP A 241 31.58 11.29 -9.36
CA TRP A 241 32.49 10.92 -10.44
C TRP A 241 33.98 11.15 -10.09
N ALA A 242 34.29 12.24 -9.38
CA ALA A 242 35.65 12.49 -8.91
C ALA A 242 36.12 11.47 -7.86
N ALA A 243 35.23 10.98 -6.99
CA ALA A 243 35.54 9.90 -6.06
C ALA A 243 35.69 8.55 -6.78
N TYR A 244 34.82 8.27 -7.75
CA TYR A 244 34.89 7.08 -8.58
C TYR A 244 36.23 7.00 -9.31
N ASP A 245 36.64 8.08 -9.98
CA ASP A 245 37.92 8.17 -10.68
C ASP A 245 39.13 8.02 -9.72
N LEU A 246 38.97 8.40 -8.46
CA LEU A 246 40.03 8.30 -7.44
C LEU A 246 40.16 6.89 -6.85
N TYR A 247 39.03 6.17 -6.71
CA TYR A 247 38.97 4.88 -6.00
C TYR A 247 38.85 3.68 -6.94
N SER A 248 38.59 3.90 -8.23
CA SER A 248 38.48 2.86 -9.25
C SER A 248 39.78 2.73 -10.03
N ASP A 249 40.79 2.13 -9.37
CA ASP A 249 41.96 1.54 -10.02
C ASP A 249 41.66 0.13 -10.56
#